data_AF-A0A7L4R5U2-F1
#
_entry.id   AF-A0A7L4R5U2-F1
#
_cell.length_a   1.000
_cell.length_b   1.000
_cell.length_c   1.000
_cell.angle_alpha   90.00
_cell.angle_beta   90.00
_cell.angle_gamma   90.00
#
_symmetry.space_group_name_H-M   'P 1'
#
loop_
_entity.id
_entity.type
_entity.pdbx_description
1 polymer ?
#
loop_
_entity_poly.entity_id
_entity_poly.type
_entity_poly.pdbx_seq_one_letter_code
_entity_poly.pdbx_strand_id
1 'polypeptide(L)' 'MSQRAVDAVFESLFLLTDIRAMLRETAPHHALSGSQREHVRDLLSRLEGEIAIIREDLG' A
#
# COMPACT_ATOMS: atom_id res chain seq x y z
N MET A 1 -5.04 -20.46 2.92
CA MET A 1 -4.05 -19.53 2.37
C MET A 1 -2.66 -20.01 2.69
N SER A 2 -1.72 -19.89 1.75
CA SER A 2 -0.30 -20.16 2.02
C SER A 2 0.30 -19.12 2.99
N GLN A 3 1.42 -19.47 3.64
CA GLN A 3 2.15 -18.51 4.48
C GLN A 3 2.51 -17.24 3.69
N ARG A 4 2.95 -17.39 2.43
CA ARG A 4 3.26 -16.28 1.52
C ARG A 4 2.05 -15.34 1.33
N ALA A 5 0.85 -15.88 1.19
CA ALA A 5 -0.36 -15.07 1.05
C ALA A 5 -0.78 -14.40 2.36
N VAL A 6 -0.56 -15.04 3.51
CA VAL A 6 -0.77 -14.43 4.83
C VAL A 6 0.20 -13.24 5.02
N ASP A 7 1.48 -13.42 4.70
CA ASP A 7 2.49 -12.36 4.80
C ASP A 7 2.15 -11.18 3.88
N ALA A 8 1.69 -11.45 2.66
CA ALA A 8 1.25 -10.43 1.71
C ALA A 8 0.06 -9.59 2.24
N VAL A 9 -0.85 -10.19 3.01
CA VAL A 9 -1.95 -9.44 3.67
C VAL A 9 -1.37 -8.46 4.69
N PHE A 10 -0.44 -8.89 5.53
CA PHE A 10 0.16 -8.02 6.54
C PHE A 10 0.99 -6.90 5.90
N GLU A 11 1.79 -7.20 4.87
CA GLU A 11 2.53 -6.18 4.13
C GLU A 11 1.58 -5.16 3.47
N SER A 12 0.48 -5.62 2.87
CA SER A 12 -0.56 -4.74 2.33
C SER A 12 -1.12 -3.77 3.38
N LEU A 13 -1.36 -4.24 4.62
CA LEU A 13 -1.84 -3.40 5.72
C LEU A 13 -0.80 -2.37 6.18
N PHE A 14 0.48 -2.73 6.16
CA PHE A 14 1.56 -1.78 6.46
C PHE A 14 1.68 -0.70 5.38
N LEU A 15 1.65 -1.07 4.10
CA LEU A 15 1.66 -0.11 2.98
C LEU A 15 0.48 0.87 3.06
N LEU A 16 -0.72 0.37 3.36
CA LEU A 16 -1.90 1.22 3.55
C LEU A 16 -1.78 2.13 4.79
N THR A 17 -1.09 1.67 5.83
CA THR A 17 -0.79 2.50 7.01
C THR A 17 0.13 3.66 6.68
N ASP A 18 1.15 3.44 5.85
CA ASP A 18 2.07 4.48 5.39
C ASP A 18 1.37 5.51 4.50
N ILE A 19 0.54 5.05 3.56
CA ILE A 19 -0.30 5.93 2.73
C ILE A 19 -1.21 6.77 3.62
N ARG A 20 -1.86 6.16 4.62
CA ARG A 20 -2.71 6.87 5.59
C ARG A 20 -1.93 7.92 6.37
N ALA A 21 -0.69 7.64 6.79
CA ALA A 21 0.14 8.60 7.49
C ALA A 21 0.38 9.85 6.63
N MET A 22 0.70 9.68 5.35
CA MET A 22 0.87 10.81 4.43
C MET A 22 -0.43 11.60 4.21
N LEU A 23 -1.57 10.92 4.12
CA LEU A 23 -2.87 11.60 3.99
C LEU A 23 -3.21 12.42 5.24
N ARG A 24 -2.78 11.98 6.42
CA ARG A 24 -2.92 12.73 7.67
C ARG A 24 -2.02 13.96 7.70
N GLU A 25 -0.79 13.84 7.24
CA GLU A 25 0.16 14.97 7.15
C GLU A 25 -0.32 16.06 6.19
N THR A 26 -1.00 15.67 5.12
CA THR A 26 -1.47 16.59 4.08
C THR A 26 -2.91 17.09 4.32
N ALA A 27 -3.53 16.71 5.44
CA ALA A 27 -4.85 17.20 5.82
C ALA A 27 -4.87 18.72 6.04
N PRO A 28 -6.00 19.41 5.80
CA PRO A 28 -7.28 18.85 5.31
C PRO A 28 -7.36 18.77 3.77
N HIS A 29 -6.42 19.36 3.03
CA HIS A 29 -6.54 19.52 1.58
C HIS A 29 -5.99 18.32 0.79
N HIS A 30 -5.23 17.44 1.44
CA HIS A 30 -4.58 16.26 0.86
C HIS A 30 -3.71 16.58 -0.37
N ALA A 31 -3.16 17.80 -0.41
CA ALA A 31 -2.29 18.25 -1.48
C ALA A 31 -0.91 17.64 -1.30
N LEU A 32 -0.57 16.66 -2.15
CA LEU A 32 0.75 16.04 -2.17
C LEU A 32 1.74 16.90 -2.98
N SER A 33 2.94 17.09 -2.43
CA SER A 33 4.09 17.57 -3.19
C SER A 33 4.49 16.59 -4.31
N GLY A 34 5.39 17.00 -5.20
CA GLY A 34 5.92 16.11 -6.25
C GLY A 34 6.54 14.83 -5.67
N SER A 35 7.40 14.97 -4.65
CA SER A 35 8.05 13.83 -3.99
C SER A 35 7.08 12.96 -3.20
N GLN A 36 6.11 13.55 -2.51
CA GLN A 36 5.05 12.81 -1.81
C GLN A 36 4.21 12.00 -2.79
N ARG A 37 3.87 12.56 -3.96
CA ARG A 37 3.12 11.86 -5.00
C ARG A 37 3.90 10.68 -5.58
N GLU A 38 5.19 10.87 -5.84
CA GLU A 38 6.06 9.77 -6.29
C GLU A 38 6.15 8.66 -5.24
N HIS A 39 6.29 9.03 -3.96
CA HIS A 39 6.33 8.05 -2.88
C HIS A 39 5.02 7.27 -2.74
N VAL A 40 3.85 7.93 -2.81
CA VAL A 40 2.55 7.23 -2.79
C VAL A 40 2.40 6.29 -3.97
N ARG A 41 2.88 6.67 -5.17
CA ARG A 41 2.85 5.79 -6.34
C ARG A 41 3.69 4.53 -6.14
N ASP A 42 4.86 4.66 -5.52
CA ASP A 42 5.71 3.50 -5.18
C ASP A 42 5.00 2.56 -4.19
N LEU A 43 4.41 3.10 -3.11
CA LEU A 43 3.65 2.32 -2.14
C LEU A 43 2.44 1.60 -2.78
N LEU A 44 1.74 2.27 -3.70
CA LEU A 44 0.63 1.67 -4.45
C LEU A 44 1.10 0.55 -5.40
N SER A 45 2.22 0.75 -6.10
CA SER A 45 2.78 -0.28 -6.98
C SER A 45 3.19 -1.53 -6.19
N ARG A 46 3.75 -1.37 -4.99
CA ARG A 46 4.06 -2.48 -4.08
C ARG A 46 2.79 -3.18 -3.61
N LEU A 47 1.77 -2.41 -3.21
CA LEU A 47 0.48 -2.94 -2.77
C LEU A 47 -0.19 -3.78 -3.86
N GLU A 48 -0.13 -3.34 -5.11
CA GLU A 48 -0.64 -4.11 -6.26
C GLU A 48 0.07 -5.47 -6.39
N GLY A 49 1.39 -5.52 -6.14
CA GLY A 49 2.16 -6.76 -6.08
C GLY A 49 1.68 -7.70 -4.98
N GLU A 50 1.50 -7.21 -3.76
CA GLU A 50 1.00 -8.02 -2.64
C GLU A 50 -0.43 -8.53 -2.88
N ILE A 51 -1.30 -7.69 -3.45
CA ILE A 51 -2.66 -8.08 -3.84
C ILE A 51 -2.63 -9.18 -4.90
N ALA A 52 -1.70 -9.15 -5.85
CA ALA A 52 -1.56 -10.21 -6.85
C ALA A 52 -1.22 -11.57 -6.21
N ILE A 53 -0.36 -11.59 -5.20
CA ILE A 53 -0.02 -12.79 -4.43
C ILE A 53 -1.26 -13.36 -3.72
N ILE A 54 -2.04 -12.48 -3.08
CA ILE A 54 -3.27 -12.88 -2.37
C ILE A 54 -4.29 -13.46 -3.36
N ARG A 55 -4.44 -12.86 -4.53
CA ARG A 55 -5.35 -13.33 -5.58
C ARG A 55 -4.92 -14.67 -6.17
N GLU A 56 -3.63 -14.86 -6.41
CA GLU A 56 -3.06 -16.12 -6.90
C GLU A 56 -3.35 -17.28 -5.94
N ASP A 57 -3.27 -17.04 -4.62
CA ASP A 57 -3.49 -18.08 -3.61
C ASP A 57 -4.97 -18.44 -3.38
N LEU A 58 -5.89 -17.54 -3.74
CA LEU A 58 -7.34 -17.73 -3.60
C LEU A 58 -8.04 -18.22 -4.88
N GLY A 59 -7.35 -18.20 -6.03
CA GLY A 59 -7.85 -18.68 -7.32
C GLY A 59 -7.69 -20.18 -7.51
#